data_AF-A0A3D0WSR1-F1
#
_entry.id   AF-A0A3D0WSR1-F1
#
_cell.length_a   1.000
_cell.length_b   1.000
_cell.length_c   1.000
_cell.angle_alpha   90.00
_cell.angle_beta   90.00
_cell.angle_gamma   90.00
#
_symmetry.space_group_name_H-M   'P 1'
#
loop_
_entity.id
_entity.type
_entity.pdbx_description
1 polymer ?
#
loop_
_entity_poly.entity_id
_entity_poly.type
_entity_poly.pdbx_seq_one_letter_code
_entity_poly.pdbx_strand_id
1 'polypeptide(L)'
;MTHTNKPQIYPNVDDEASIIVQYPDKQVIIQASWNWPYNRKETKIYGQSGYVFCRDAENMTVLKSKENKATDKAAPALKEDRNDAFSYFARVVRGDINPQPYDLSALPNNEVVVKILELAKKSAESGKTIMWKEYFK
;
A
#
# COMPACT_ATOMS: atom_id res chain seq x y z
N MET A 1 12.25 -9.48 1.52
CA MET A 1 12.99 -9.91 2.73
C MET A 1 12.00 -9.93 3.88
N THR A 2 12.03 -10.97 4.71
CA THR A 2 11.19 -11.08 5.92
C THR A 2 12.05 -11.49 7.12
N HIS A 3 11.56 -11.20 8.34
CA HIS A 3 12.22 -11.60 9.57
C HIS A 3 11.23 -11.70 10.73
N THR A 4 11.57 -12.51 11.73
CA THR A 4 10.86 -12.59 13.02
C THR A 4 11.73 -11.96 14.11
N ASN A 5 11.52 -10.67 14.40
CA ASN A 5 12.30 -9.91 15.38
C ASN A 5 11.82 -10.12 16.83
N LYS A 6 10.52 -10.34 17.04
CA LYS A 6 9.90 -10.57 18.36
C LYS A 6 9.38 -12.02 18.46
N PRO A 7 10.23 -13.06 18.41
CA PRO A 7 9.79 -14.45 18.44
C PRO A 7 9.01 -14.83 19.71
N GLN A 8 9.24 -14.11 20.82
CA GLN A 8 8.49 -14.28 22.07
C GLN A 8 7.04 -13.77 22.01
N ILE A 9 6.69 -12.95 21.02
CA ILE A 9 5.33 -12.43 20.78
C ILE A 9 4.73 -13.06 19.53
N TYR A 10 5.54 -13.22 18.47
CA TYR A 10 5.14 -13.71 17.15
C TYR A 10 5.96 -14.96 16.77
N PRO A 11 5.78 -16.10 17.46
CA PRO A 11 6.67 -17.26 17.29
C PRO A 11 6.55 -17.97 15.94
N ASN A 12 5.43 -17.80 15.25
CA ASN A 12 5.07 -18.59 14.06
C ASN A 12 4.94 -17.75 12.78
N VAL A 13 5.29 -16.46 12.84
CA VAL A 13 5.10 -15.53 11.73
C VAL A 13 6.22 -14.50 11.70
N ASP A 14 6.60 -14.09 10.50
CA ASP A 14 7.47 -12.93 10.31
C ASP A 14 6.72 -11.65 10.72
N ASP A 15 7.35 -10.84 11.57
CA ASP A 15 6.81 -9.59 12.08
C ASP A 15 7.39 -8.34 11.38
N GLU A 16 8.24 -8.57 10.38
CA GLU A 16 8.91 -7.57 9.56
C GLU A 16 9.04 -8.06 8.12
N ALA A 17 8.69 -7.19 7.18
CA ALA A 17 8.78 -7.47 5.75
C ALA A 17 9.09 -6.19 4.96
N SER A 18 10.08 -6.30 4.08
CA SER A 18 10.36 -5.30 3.04
C SER A 18 10.15 -5.93 1.66
N ILE A 19 9.21 -5.37 0.90
CA ILE A 19 8.85 -5.79 -0.46
C ILE A 19 9.22 -4.66 -1.41
N ILE A 20 10.01 -4.97 -2.44
CA ILE A 20 10.35 -4.05 -3.51
C ILE A 20 9.64 -4.53 -4.78
N VAL A 21 8.80 -3.68 -5.35
CA VAL A 21 8.11 -3.93 -6.61
C VAL A 21 8.65 -2.98 -7.66
N GLN A 22 9.32 -3.53 -8.67
CA GLN A 22 9.86 -2.77 -9.79
C GLN A 22 8.88 -2.79 -10.97
N TYR A 23 8.40 -1.61 -11.36
CA TYR A 23 7.69 -1.38 -12.61
C TYR A 23 8.65 -0.79 -13.67
N PRO A 24 8.29 -0.75 -14.95
CA PRO A 24 9.16 -0.17 -15.98
C PRO A 24 9.59 1.28 -15.71
N ASP A 25 8.72 2.08 -15.10
CA ASP A 25 8.85 3.54 -14.94
C ASP A 25 8.87 4.01 -13.47
N LYS A 26 8.69 3.11 -12.51
CA LYS A 26 8.58 3.43 -11.08
C LYS A 26 8.97 2.27 -10.18
N GLN A 27 9.30 2.55 -8.94
CA GLN A 27 9.57 1.56 -7.90
C GLN A 27 8.66 1.82 -6.71
N VAL A 28 8.14 0.74 -6.13
CA VAL A 28 7.34 0.77 -4.91
C VAL A 28 8.07 -0.02 -3.83
N ILE A 29 8.19 0.56 -2.65
CA ILE A 29 8.76 -0.11 -1.47
C ILE A 29 7.66 -0.17 -0.41
N ILE A 30 7.34 -1.38 0.03
CA ILE A 30 6.35 -1.65 1.09
C ILE A 30 7.11 -2.17 2.30
N GLN A 31 6.96 -1.49 3.44
CA GLN A 31 7.59 -1.85 4.70
C GLN A 31 6.51 -2.19 5.71
N ALA A 32 6.15 -3.47 5.78
CA ALA A 32 5.14 -3.98 6.70
C ALA A 32 5.84 -4.50 7.95
N SER A 33 5.50 -3.97 9.13
CA SER A 33 6.15 -4.37 10.37
C SER A 33 5.27 -4.17 11.58
N TRP A 34 5.26 -5.17 12.45
CA TRP A 34 4.76 -5.12 13.84
C TRP A 34 5.90 -4.91 14.84
N ASN A 35 7.12 -4.72 14.35
CA ASN A 35 8.28 -4.45 15.18
C ASN A 35 8.34 -2.98 15.64
N TRP A 36 7.68 -2.06 14.92
CA TRP A 36 7.65 -0.64 15.27
C TRP A 36 7.19 -0.38 16.73
N PRO A 37 7.77 0.62 17.42
CA PRO A 37 7.35 0.99 18.76
C PRO A 37 6.05 1.81 18.80
N TYR A 38 5.49 2.18 17.64
CA TYR A 38 4.24 2.93 17.51
C TYR A 38 3.51 2.59 16.21
N ASN A 39 2.22 2.95 16.13
CA ASN A 39 1.40 2.77 14.94
C ASN A 39 1.89 3.68 13.81
N ARG A 40 2.29 3.09 12.69
CA ARG A 40 2.76 3.83 11.52
C ARG A 40 2.00 3.36 10.28
N LYS A 41 1.30 4.30 9.65
CA LYS A 41 0.64 4.11 8.35
C LYS A 41 0.82 5.38 7.53
N GLU A 42 1.91 5.41 6.80
CA GLU A 42 2.30 6.57 6.00
C GLU A 42 2.55 6.16 4.55
N THR A 43 2.55 7.13 3.65
CA THR A 43 2.90 6.90 2.24
C THR A 43 3.69 8.08 1.71
N LYS A 44 4.79 7.80 1.01
CA LYS A 44 5.62 8.81 0.36
C LYS A 44 5.64 8.55 -1.13
N ILE A 45 5.28 9.57 -1.90
CA ILE A 45 5.26 9.52 -3.37
C ILE A 45 6.24 10.57 -3.85
N TYR A 46 7.27 10.12 -4.55
CA TYR A 46 8.28 10.99 -5.16
C TYR A 46 8.06 11.00 -6.67
N GLY A 47 7.97 12.19 -7.25
CA GLY A 47 7.87 12.41 -8.67
C GLY A 47 8.95 13.35 -9.17
N GLN A 48 9.04 13.51 -10.49
CA GLN A 48 10.01 14.41 -11.13
C GLN A 48 9.83 15.87 -10.73
N SER A 49 8.61 16.26 -10.33
CA SER A 49 8.24 17.64 -10.01
C SER A 49 7.93 17.88 -8.53
N GLY A 50 8.31 16.96 -7.65
CA GLY A 50 8.10 17.13 -6.21
C GLY A 50 7.83 15.83 -5.46
N TYR A 51 7.30 15.95 -4.24
CA TYR A 51 6.84 14.82 -3.46
C TYR A 51 5.55 15.11 -2.69
N VAL A 52 4.86 14.04 -2.34
CA VAL A 52 3.75 14.04 -1.38
C VAL A 52 4.09 13.06 -0.28
N PHE A 53 4.03 13.52 0.97
CA PHE A 53 4.17 12.69 2.16
C PHE A 53 2.85 12.69 2.92
N CYS A 54 2.08 11.61 2.78
CA CYS A 54 0.88 11.35 3.58
C CYS A 54 1.35 10.78 4.92
N ARG A 55 1.33 11.61 5.97
CA ARG A 55 1.79 11.23 7.33
C ARG A 55 0.81 10.28 8.00
N ASP A 56 -0.47 10.52 7.76
CA ASP A 56 -1.60 9.73 8.26
C ASP A 56 -2.82 9.92 7.33
N ALA A 57 -4.02 9.59 7.81
CA ALA A 57 -5.27 9.69 7.06
C ALA A 57 -5.71 11.13 6.74
N GLU A 58 -5.26 12.10 7.53
CA GLU A 58 -5.73 13.50 7.51
C GLU A 58 -4.63 14.50 7.15
N ASN A 59 -3.36 14.16 7.38
CA ASN A 59 -2.26 15.10 7.28
C ASN A 59 -1.28 14.72 6.18
N MET A 60 -1.04 15.64 5.24
CA MET A 60 -0.02 15.48 4.21
C MET A 60 0.93 16.68 4.16
N THR A 61 2.16 16.45 3.70
CA THR A 61 3.15 17.47 3.37
C THR A 61 3.48 17.37 1.88
N VAL A 62 3.42 18.50 1.17
CA VAL A 62 3.62 18.57 -0.28
C VAL A 62 4.74 19.55 -0.60
N LEU A 63 5.71 19.13 -1.40
CA LEU A 63 6.72 20.01 -1.99
C LEU A 63 6.64 19.89 -3.51
N LYS A 64 6.54 21.01 -4.21
CA LYS A 64 6.72 21.06 -5.67
C LYS A 64 8.13 21.56 -5.99
N SER A 65 8.77 21.06 -7.04
CA SER A 65 10.16 21.43 -7.40
C SER A 65 10.37 22.92 -7.69
N LYS A 66 9.30 23.66 -8.02
CA LYS A 66 9.35 25.12 -8.23
C LYS A 66 9.21 25.92 -6.93
N GLU A 67 8.92 25.25 -5.82
CA GLU A 67 8.71 25.85 -4.50
C GLU A 67 9.92 25.54 -3.61
N ASN A 68 10.36 26.53 -2.81
CA ASN A 68 11.52 26.35 -1.92
C ASN A 68 11.14 25.76 -0.55
N LYS A 69 9.85 25.60 -0.27
CA LYS A 69 9.34 25.14 1.03
C LYS A 69 8.19 24.16 0.82
N ALA A 70 8.18 23.11 1.63
CA ALA A 70 7.06 22.20 1.68
C ALA A 70 5.87 22.86 2.38
N THR A 71 4.66 22.44 2.03
CA THR A 71 3.40 22.94 2.57
C THR A 71 2.62 21.80 3.20
N ASP A 72 2.14 22.02 4.41
CA ASP A 72 1.24 21.09 5.08
C ASP A 72 -0.19 21.31 4.59
N LYS A 73 -0.91 20.21 4.36
CA LYS A 73 -2.29 20.19 3.87
C LYS A 73 -3.10 19.13 4.59
N ALA A 74 -4.39 19.40 4.75
CA ALA A 74 -5.36 18.39 5.14
C ALA A 74 -5.71 17.52 3.93
N ALA A 75 -5.83 16.21 4.14
CA ALA A 75 -6.32 15.27 3.16
C ALA A 75 -7.82 15.50 2.92
N PRO A 76 -8.27 15.49 1.66
CA PRO A 76 -9.69 15.55 1.38
C PRO A 76 -10.37 14.32 1.96
N ALA A 77 -11.50 14.52 2.63
CA ALA A 77 -12.32 13.43 3.11
C ALA A 77 -12.78 12.55 1.93
N LEU A 78 -12.88 11.24 2.18
CA LEU A 78 -13.55 10.34 1.25
C LEU A 78 -15.02 10.76 1.10
N LYS A 79 -15.58 10.50 -0.08
CA LYS A 79 -17.01 10.70 -0.31
C LYS A 79 -17.84 9.88 0.69
N GLU A 80 -18.97 10.41 1.12
CA GLU A 80 -19.84 9.79 2.13
C GLU A 80 -20.33 8.39 1.75
N ASP A 81 -20.49 8.12 0.45
CA ASP A 81 -20.86 6.80 -0.06
C ASP A 81 -19.70 5.78 -0.04
N ARG A 82 -18.48 6.21 0.31
CA ARG A 82 -17.24 5.42 0.29
C ARG A 82 -16.40 5.53 1.57
N ASN A 83 -16.77 6.36 2.53
CA ASN A 83 -15.98 6.62 3.74
C ASN A 83 -16.16 5.54 4.83
N ASP A 84 -17.18 4.69 4.71
CA ASP A 84 -17.43 3.54 5.58
C ASP A 84 -17.48 2.24 4.77
N ALA A 85 -16.71 1.23 5.20
CA ALA A 85 -16.53 -0.01 4.46
C ALA A 85 -17.82 -0.83 4.38
N PHE A 86 -18.62 -0.85 5.45
CA PHE A 86 -19.87 -1.62 5.49
C PHE A 86 -20.96 -0.97 4.65
N SER A 87 -21.09 0.35 4.73
CA SER A 87 -22.01 1.14 3.91
C SER A 87 -21.67 1.04 2.43
N TYR A 88 -20.39 1.15 2.08
CA TYR A 88 -19.90 0.91 0.72
C TYR A 88 -20.27 -0.49 0.24
N PHE A 89 -19.95 -1.53 1.02
CA PHE A 89 -20.25 -2.92 0.64
C PHE A 89 -21.74 -3.17 0.45
N ALA A 90 -22.58 -2.66 1.36
CA ALA A 90 -24.03 -2.80 1.25
C ALA A 90 -24.60 -2.12 -0.01
N ARG A 91 -24.05 -0.96 -0.41
CA ARG A 91 -24.41 -0.25 -1.64
C ARG A 91 -23.98 -1.01 -2.89
N VAL A 92 -22.80 -1.63 -2.88
CA VAL A 92 -22.33 -2.50 -3.98
C VAL A 92 -23.26 -3.70 -4.15
N VAL A 93 -23.61 -4.38 -3.06
CA VAL A 93 -24.52 -5.55 -3.10
C VAL A 93 -25.91 -5.17 -3.62
N ARG A 94 -26.40 -3.95 -3.32
CA ARG A 94 -27.69 -3.44 -3.81
C ARG A 94 -27.63 -2.91 -5.24
N GLY A 95 -26.44 -2.76 -5.84
CA GLY A 95 -26.27 -2.19 -7.17
C GLY A 95 -26.24 -0.65 -7.22
N ASP A 96 -26.25 0.03 -6.07
CA ASP A 96 -26.17 1.49 -5.97
C ASP A 96 -24.78 2.01 -6.36
N ILE A 97 -23.75 1.18 -6.18
CA ILE A 97 -22.37 1.45 -6.60
C ILE A 97 -21.90 0.30 -7.47
N ASN A 98 -21.40 0.61 -8.65
CA ASN A 98 -20.68 -0.35 -9.51
C ASN A 98 -19.16 -0.10 -9.40
N PRO A 99 -18.41 -0.92 -8.65
CA PRO A 99 -16.97 -0.74 -8.46
C PRO A 99 -16.22 -0.75 -9.80
N GLN A 100 -15.34 0.22 -10.00
CA GLN A 100 -14.45 0.22 -11.16
C GLN A 100 -13.20 -0.64 -10.86
N PRO A 101 -12.51 -1.19 -11.88
CA PRO A 101 -11.44 -2.17 -11.67
C PRO A 101 -10.32 -1.76 -10.71
N TYR A 102 -10.02 -0.46 -10.60
CA TYR A 102 -8.97 0.10 -9.75
C TYR A 102 -9.50 0.85 -8.52
N ASP A 103 -10.80 0.74 -8.22
CA ASP A 103 -11.32 1.23 -6.94
C ASP A 103 -10.65 0.47 -5.79
N LEU A 104 -10.42 1.16 -4.66
CA LEU A 104 -9.65 0.63 -3.52
C LEU A 104 -10.16 -0.74 -3.02
N SER A 105 -11.48 -0.95 -3.09
CA SER A 105 -12.17 -2.15 -2.64
C SER A 105 -12.71 -3.02 -3.78
N ALA A 106 -12.28 -2.78 -5.03
CA ALA A 106 -12.70 -3.59 -6.17
C ALA A 106 -12.01 -4.96 -6.17
N LEU A 107 -12.76 -5.98 -6.62
CA LEU A 107 -12.24 -7.35 -6.74
C LEU A 107 -11.00 -7.42 -7.66
N PRO A 108 -10.98 -6.82 -8.87
CA PRO A 108 -9.79 -6.89 -9.72
C PRO A 108 -8.55 -6.26 -9.08
N ASN A 109 -8.72 -5.16 -8.35
CA ASN A 109 -7.62 -4.54 -7.58
C ASN A 109 -7.12 -5.48 -6.47
N ASN A 110 -8.03 -6.13 -5.74
CA ASN A 110 -7.68 -7.07 -4.69
C ASN A 110 -6.93 -8.30 -5.25
N GLU A 111 -7.33 -8.83 -6.40
CA GLU A 111 -6.62 -9.92 -7.06
C GLU A 111 -5.16 -9.54 -7.38
N VAL A 112 -4.91 -8.32 -7.84
CA VAL A 112 -3.54 -7.82 -8.09
C VAL A 112 -2.75 -7.77 -6.78
N VAL A 113 -3.35 -7.28 -5.69
CA VAL A 113 -2.71 -7.24 -4.37
C VAL A 113 -2.31 -8.65 -3.91
N VAL A 114 -3.22 -9.62 -3.99
CA VAL A 114 -2.94 -11.01 -3.58
C VAL A 114 -1.83 -11.62 -4.44
N LYS A 115 -1.82 -11.35 -5.75
CA LYS A 115 -0.74 -11.79 -6.66
C LYS A 115 0.61 -11.20 -6.25
N ILE A 116 0.69 -9.90 -5.91
CA ILE A 116 1.92 -9.27 -5.43
C ILE A 116 2.41 -9.95 -4.14
N LEU A 117 1.51 -10.19 -3.18
CA LEU A 117 1.87 -10.82 -1.90
C LEU A 117 2.34 -12.27 -2.08
N GLU A 118 1.73 -13.02 -2.98
CA GLU A 118 2.16 -14.40 -3.27
C GLU A 118 3.57 -14.43 -3.91
N LEU A 119 3.88 -13.53 -4.85
CA LEU A 119 5.24 -13.45 -5.41
C LEU A 119 6.25 -12.93 -4.37
N ALA A 120 5.84 -12.05 -3.47
CA ALA A 120 6.68 -11.56 -2.38
C ALA A 120 7.07 -12.70 -1.41
N LYS A 121 6.13 -13.61 -1.10
CA LYS A 121 6.42 -14.82 -0.31
C LYS A 121 7.46 -15.71 -0.99
N LYS A 122 7.26 -16.03 -2.28
CA LYS A 122 8.24 -16.82 -3.06
C LYS A 122 9.61 -16.15 -3.15
N SER A 123 9.62 -14.82 -3.25
CA SER A 123 10.86 -14.03 -3.24
C SER A 123 11.59 -14.14 -1.91
N ALA A 124 10.87 -14.10 -0.79
CA ALA A 124 11.44 -14.28 0.55
C ALA A 124 12.01 -15.68 0.76
N GLU A 125 11.29 -16.73 0.34
CA GLU A 125 11.71 -18.13 0.45
C GLU A 125 12.96 -18.43 -0.40
N SER A 126 13.02 -17.88 -1.61
CA SER A 126 14.12 -18.16 -2.55
C SER A 126 15.31 -17.21 -2.43
N GLY A 127 15.14 -16.08 -1.76
CA GLY A 127 16.13 -15.00 -1.70
C GLY A 127 16.37 -14.29 -3.05
N LYS A 128 15.46 -14.44 -4.02
CA LYS A 128 15.62 -13.94 -5.39
C LYS A 128 14.46 -13.04 -5.82
N THR A 129 14.70 -12.21 -6.83
CA THR A 129 13.63 -11.48 -7.53
C THR A 129 12.75 -12.46 -8.29
N ILE A 130 11.43 -12.31 -8.17
CA ILE A 130 10.43 -13.12 -8.89
C ILE A 130 9.80 -12.28 -10.00
N MET A 131 9.79 -12.80 -11.22
CA MET A 131 9.25 -12.08 -12.37
C MET A 131 7.75 -12.32 -12.52
N TRP A 132 6.96 -11.24 -12.63
CA TRP A 132 5.50 -11.33 -12.78
C TRP A 132 5.07 -12.29 -13.91
N LYS A 133 5.72 -12.15 -15.08
CA LYS A 133 5.39 -12.91 -16.30
C LYS A 133 5.64 -14.42 -16.21
N GLU A 134 6.42 -14.88 -15.22
CA GLU A 134 6.65 -16.31 -15.00
C GLU A 134 5.45 -16.99 -14.34
N TYR A 135 4.61 -16.23 -13.63
CA TYR A 135 3.50 -16.77 -12.82
C TYR A 135 2.13 -16.33 -13.31
N PHE A 136 2.02 -15.12 -13.86
CA PHE A 136 0.77 -14.55 -14.32
C PHE A 136 0.94 -14.08 -15.77
N LYS A 137 0.11 -14.66 -16.66
CA LYS A 137 0.03 -14.29 -18.07
C LYS A 137 -0.81 -13.03 -18.26
#